data_AF-D8TXE0-F1
#
_entry.id   AF-D8TXE0-F1
#
_cell.length_a   1.000
_cell.length_b   1.000
_cell.length_c   1.000
_cell.angle_alpha   90.00
_cell.angle_beta   90.00
_cell.angle_gamma   90.00
#
_symmetry.space_group_name_H-M   'P 1'
#
loop_
_entity.id
_entity.type
_entity.pdbx_description
1 polymer ?
#
loop_
_entity_poly.entity_id
_entity_poly.type
_entity_poly.pdbx_seq_one_letter_code
_entity_poly.pdbx_strand_id
1 'polypeptide(L)'
;MDCVYDSASQEFMLSTLDNGWALRPKYDTSLCLDVQWSGAADGTPIQVWECNRTPAQKFLIPAFRPVFQKVLHYEPWPISGNVCIDSQSGSLLHGAGCSSSSPSQQFIFAREGIDGTYRILSGQDWSQCWTIPVVPSLPDWDPEPLAYPVTLTPCSFDIFSQGFIIHEEVPRFGAWILEARGARGKCADVVQGTVVITPCDYSVTQHFNLPGFSLS
;
A
#
# COMPACT_ATOMS: atom_id res chain seq x y z
N MET A 1 -14.27 -5.71 -27.86
CA MET A 1 -14.27 -5.79 -26.39
C MET A 1 -13.40 -4.64 -25.97
N ASP A 2 -14.01 -3.54 -25.55
CA ASP A 2 -13.28 -2.31 -25.28
C ASP A 2 -12.67 -2.39 -23.88
N CYS A 3 -11.43 -1.94 -23.71
CA CYS A 3 -10.85 -1.75 -22.39
C CYS A 3 -11.69 -0.70 -21.65
N VAL A 4 -12.33 -1.11 -20.55
CA VAL A 4 -13.01 -0.18 -19.66
C VAL A 4 -12.02 0.13 -18.56
N TYR A 5 -11.40 1.31 -18.65
CA TYR A 5 -10.50 1.81 -17.60
C TYR A 5 -11.21 1.73 -16.23
N ASP A 6 -10.49 1.26 -15.21
CA ASP A 6 -10.98 1.07 -13.81
C ASP A 6 -12.09 0.02 -13.64
N SER A 7 -12.24 -0.90 -14.60
CA SER A 7 -13.12 -2.06 -14.40
C SER A 7 -12.46 -3.06 -13.45
N ALA A 8 -13.19 -3.44 -12.40
CA ALA A 8 -12.79 -4.52 -11.49
C ALA A 8 -12.51 -5.85 -12.21
N SER A 9 -13.00 -6.04 -13.44
CA SER A 9 -12.72 -7.23 -14.27
C SER A 9 -11.39 -7.18 -15.04
N GLN A 10 -10.65 -6.07 -14.96
CA GLN A 10 -9.37 -5.88 -15.65
C GLN A 10 -8.20 -5.61 -14.68
N GLU A 11 -8.48 -5.67 -13.38
CA GLU A 11 -7.50 -5.45 -12.32
C GLU A 11 -7.33 -6.71 -11.48
N PHE A 12 -6.09 -6.96 -11.04
CA PHE A 12 -5.74 -8.15 -10.27
C PHE A 12 -4.90 -7.77 -9.05
N MET A 13 -5.24 -8.30 -7.88
CA MET A 13 -4.29 -8.33 -6.76
C MET A 13 -3.32 -9.49 -6.94
N LEU A 14 -2.06 -9.20 -6.64
CA LEU A 14 -1.03 -10.21 -6.51
C LEU A 14 -1.01 -10.68 -5.06
N SER A 15 -1.01 -12.00 -4.87
CA SER A 15 -0.76 -12.64 -3.58
C SER A 15 0.38 -13.63 -3.72
N THR A 16 1.23 -13.72 -2.70
CA THR A 16 2.36 -14.65 -2.69
C THR A 16 1.85 -16.10 -2.68
N LEU A 17 2.42 -16.93 -3.56
CA LEU A 17 2.12 -18.36 -3.63
C LEU A 17 3.43 -19.14 -3.80
N ASP A 18 4.02 -19.53 -2.67
CA ASP A 18 5.35 -20.14 -2.56
C ASP A 18 6.43 -19.29 -3.27
N ASN A 19 7.00 -19.77 -4.38
CA ASN A 19 7.96 -19.05 -5.21
C ASN A 19 7.33 -18.43 -6.48
N GLY A 20 6.03 -18.13 -6.46
CA GLY A 20 5.32 -17.43 -7.53
C GLY A 20 4.18 -16.57 -7.02
N TRP A 21 3.31 -16.14 -7.94
CA TRP A 21 2.22 -15.22 -7.68
C TRP A 21 0.88 -15.85 -8.07
N ALA A 22 -0.11 -15.69 -7.22
CA ALA A 22 -1.51 -15.86 -7.60
C ALA A 22 -2.09 -14.49 -7.96
N LEU A 23 -2.71 -14.40 -9.14
CA LEU A 23 -3.40 -13.21 -9.63
C LEU A 23 -4.89 -13.37 -9.34
N ARG A 24 -5.45 -12.49 -8.51
CA ARG A 24 -6.85 -12.54 -8.05
C ARG A 24 -7.63 -11.36 -8.63
N PRO A 25 -8.71 -11.57 -9.37
CA PRO A 25 -9.45 -10.48 -10.00
C PRO A 25 -10.07 -9.55 -8.95
N LYS A 26 -10.18 -8.26 -9.29
CA LYS A 26 -10.67 -7.24 -8.36
C LYS A 26 -12.11 -7.42 -7.93
N TYR A 27 -12.94 -7.94 -8.83
CA TYR A 27 -14.35 -8.17 -8.53
C TYR A 27 -14.60 -9.36 -7.58
N ASP A 28 -13.65 -10.28 -7.41
CA ASP A 28 -13.78 -11.42 -6.49
C ASP A 28 -12.42 -12.05 -6.13
N THR A 29 -11.93 -11.75 -4.92
CA THR A 29 -10.63 -12.25 -4.43
C THR A 29 -10.64 -13.72 -4.00
N SER A 30 -11.79 -14.40 -4.02
CA SER A 30 -11.89 -15.86 -3.81
C SER A 30 -11.50 -16.66 -5.06
N LEU A 31 -11.41 -15.97 -6.20
CA LEU A 31 -11.02 -16.53 -7.48
C LEU A 31 -9.57 -16.22 -7.82
N CYS A 32 -8.97 -17.08 -8.64
CA CYS A 32 -7.60 -17.00 -9.10
C CYS A 32 -7.55 -17.19 -10.62
N LEU A 33 -6.60 -16.52 -11.27
CA LEU A 33 -6.19 -16.88 -12.62
C LEU A 33 -5.63 -18.31 -12.60
N ASP A 34 -6.02 -19.13 -13.58
CA ASP A 34 -5.79 -20.58 -13.57
C ASP A 34 -5.51 -21.10 -14.98
N VAL A 35 -4.45 -21.88 -15.15
CA VAL A 35 -4.15 -22.60 -16.39
C VAL A 35 -5.09 -23.80 -16.49
N GLN A 36 -5.99 -23.77 -17.47
CA GLN A 36 -7.08 -24.74 -17.57
C GLN A 36 -6.54 -26.19 -17.58
N TRP A 37 -7.06 -27.01 -16.66
CA TRP A 37 -6.66 -28.42 -16.48
C TRP A 37 -5.16 -28.64 -16.21
N SER A 38 -4.44 -27.60 -15.77
CA SER A 38 -2.97 -27.62 -15.64
C SER A 38 -2.26 -28.00 -16.96
N GLY A 39 -2.87 -27.70 -18.11
CA GLY A 39 -2.32 -28.00 -19.43
C GLY A 39 -1.05 -27.21 -19.72
N ALA A 40 -0.03 -27.87 -20.27
CA ALA A 40 1.24 -27.24 -20.65
C ALA A 40 1.39 -27.03 -22.16
N ALA A 41 0.37 -27.39 -22.95
CA ALA A 41 0.40 -27.27 -24.40
C ALA A 41 0.08 -25.84 -24.84
N ASP A 42 0.68 -25.42 -25.95
CA ASP A 42 0.37 -24.13 -26.57
C ASP A 42 -1.14 -24.03 -26.85
N GLY A 43 -1.72 -22.88 -26.52
CA GLY A 43 -3.15 -22.65 -26.66
C GLY A 43 -4.00 -23.19 -25.50
N THR A 44 -3.41 -23.77 -24.45
CA THR A 44 -4.15 -24.06 -23.21
C THR A 44 -4.79 -22.76 -22.70
N PRO A 45 -6.11 -22.70 -22.55
CA PRO A 45 -6.78 -21.49 -22.09
C PRO A 45 -6.39 -21.13 -20.65
N ILE A 46 -6.40 -19.83 -20.36
CA ILE A 46 -6.41 -19.31 -19.00
C ILE A 46 -7.86 -19.04 -18.62
N GLN A 47 -8.24 -19.44 -17.41
CA GLN A 47 -9.58 -19.26 -16.86
C GLN A 47 -9.51 -18.56 -15.50
N VAL A 48 -10.67 -18.15 -15.01
CA VAL A 48 -10.86 -17.75 -13.62
C VAL A 48 -11.49 -18.93 -12.89
N TRP A 49 -10.85 -19.42 -11.84
CA TRP A 49 -11.30 -20.59 -11.08
C TRP A 49 -11.15 -20.33 -9.58
N GLU A 50 -11.87 -21.10 -8.76
CA GLU A 50 -11.71 -21.05 -7.30
C GLU A 50 -10.24 -21.23 -6.92
N CYS A 51 -9.74 -20.36 -6.04
CA CYS A 51 -8.36 -20.47 -5.58
C CYS A 51 -8.14 -21.80 -4.84
N ASN A 52 -7.31 -22.67 -5.41
CA ASN A 52 -6.98 -24.00 -4.88
C ASN A 52 -5.47 -24.20 -4.65
N ARG A 53 -4.66 -23.16 -4.90
CA ARG A 53 -3.21 -23.12 -4.63
C ARG A 53 -2.39 -24.16 -5.42
N THR A 54 -2.93 -24.68 -6.51
CA THR A 54 -2.20 -25.62 -7.38
C THR A 54 -1.18 -24.89 -8.26
N PRO A 55 -0.20 -25.60 -8.85
CA PRO A 55 0.74 -24.99 -9.80
C PRO A 55 0.07 -24.30 -10.99
N ALA A 56 -1.14 -24.71 -11.38
CA ALA A 56 -1.92 -24.07 -12.43
C ALA A 56 -2.30 -22.61 -12.12
N GLN A 57 -2.30 -22.21 -10.85
CA GLN A 57 -2.64 -20.86 -10.39
C GLN A 57 -1.42 -20.02 -10.02
N LYS A 58 -0.22 -20.53 -10.32
CA LYS A 58 1.04 -19.94 -9.89
C LYS A 58 1.82 -19.42 -11.08
N PHE A 59 1.93 -18.10 -11.14
CA PHE A 59 2.58 -17.40 -12.23
C PHE A 59 3.91 -16.81 -11.76
N LEU A 60 4.92 -16.93 -12.62
CA LEU A 60 6.14 -16.13 -12.51
C LEU A 60 5.91 -14.84 -13.30
N ILE A 61 6.27 -13.70 -12.72
CA ILE A 61 6.18 -12.39 -13.37
C ILE A 61 7.61 -11.84 -13.46
N PRO A 62 8.38 -12.20 -14.52
CA PRO A 62 9.84 -11.98 -14.56
C PRO A 62 10.25 -10.51 -14.61
N ALA A 63 9.34 -9.63 -15.01
CA ALA A 63 9.56 -8.19 -15.11
C ALA A 63 8.91 -7.38 -13.98
N PHE A 64 8.35 -8.04 -12.96
CA PHE A 64 7.87 -7.32 -11.77
C PHE A 64 9.09 -6.84 -10.97
N ARG A 65 9.52 -5.62 -11.26
CA ARG A 65 10.51 -4.89 -10.47
C ARG A 65 9.74 -3.85 -9.67
N PRO A 66 9.23 -4.19 -8.48
CA PRO A 66 8.61 -3.20 -7.64
C PRO A 66 9.64 -2.10 -7.36
N VAL A 67 9.23 -0.86 -7.58
CA VAL A 67 10.03 0.29 -7.17
C VAL A 67 9.87 0.39 -5.66
N PHE A 68 10.79 -0.23 -4.94
CA PHE A 68 10.86 -0.10 -3.50
C PHE A 68 11.22 1.33 -3.15
N GLN A 69 10.31 2.00 -2.49
CA GLN A 69 10.50 3.34 -1.99
C GLN A 69 10.69 3.27 -0.48
N LYS A 70 11.63 4.07 0.00
CA LYS A 70 11.71 4.37 1.41
C LYS A 70 10.76 5.51 1.68
N VAL A 71 10.00 5.42 2.76
CA VAL A 71 9.24 6.55 3.29
C VAL A 71 10.09 7.15 4.39
N LEU A 72 10.68 8.31 4.10
CA LEU A 72 11.50 9.02 5.08
C LEU A 72 10.64 10.09 5.74
N HIS A 73 10.77 10.18 7.06
CA HIS A 73 10.22 11.32 7.78
C HIS A 73 11.00 12.58 7.39
N TYR A 74 10.30 13.65 6.98
CA TYR A 74 10.95 14.90 6.57
C TYR A 74 11.40 15.67 7.82
N GLU A 75 12.70 15.70 8.06
CA GLU A 75 13.32 16.55 9.08
C GLU A 75 14.16 17.63 8.38
N PRO A 76 13.87 18.93 8.56
CA PRO A 76 14.75 19.99 8.10
C PRO A 76 15.99 20.08 9.02
N TRP A 77 17.09 19.40 8.66
CA TRP A 77 18.47 19.52 9.21
C TRP A 77 18.86 18.67 10.44
N PRO A 78 20.19 18.49 10.68
CA PRO A 78 20.88 17.19 10.65
C PRO A 78 20.73 16.44 11.98
N ILE A 79 19.68 15.65 12.14
CA ILE A 79 19.73 14.54 13.10
C ILE A 79 20.63 13.48 12.46
N SER A 80 21.51 12.91 13.26
CA SER A 80 22.54 11.94 12.88
C SER A 80 21.96 10.61 12.34
N GLY A 81 21.36 10.65 11.15
CA GLY A 81 20.77 9.52 10.45
C GLY A 81 19.36 9.83 9.94
N ASN A 82 19.08 9.44 8.70
CA ASN A 82 17.72 9.45 8.15
C ASN A 82 16.81 8.54 9.00
N VAL A 83 15.60 9.00 9.33
CA VAL A 83 14.54 8.16 9.93
C VAL A 83 13.64 7.64 8.82
N CYS A 84 13.50 6.32 8.74
CA CYS A 84 12.66 5.61 7.81
C CYS A 84 11.43 5.07 8.54
N ILE A 85 10.28 5.05 7.87
CA ILE A 85 9.15 4.27 8.34
C ILE A 85 9.54 2.79 8.28
N ASP A 86 9.17 2.05 9.32
CA ASP A 86 9.59 0.69 9.58
C ASP A 86 8.43 -0.15 10.13
N SER A 87 8.37 -1.41 9.71
CA SER A 87 7.43 -2.44 10.17
C SER A 87 8.05 -3.52 11.08
N GLN A 88 9.31 -3.39 11.52
CA GLN A 88 10.16 -4.51 11.98
C GLN A 88 9.72 -5.33 13.21
N SER A 89 8.60 -5.04 13.87
CA SER A 89 8.20 -5.74 15.11
C SER A 89 6.73 -6.13 15.19
N GLY A 90 5.94 -5.93 14.14
CA GLY A 90 4.53 -6.31 14.12
C GLY A 90 3.75 -5.52 13.08
N SER A 91 2.43 -5.51 13.20
CA SER A 91 1.58 -4.73 12.31
C SER A 91 1.72 -3.21 12.51
N LEU A 92 2.31 -2.70 13.58
CA LEU A 92 2.38 -1.25 13.82
C LEU A 92 3.56 -0.59 13.11
N LEU A 93 3.29 0.49 12.37
CA LEU A 93 4.31 1.27 11.68
C LEU A 93 4.92 2.34 12.60
N HIS A 94 6.24 2.46 12.57
CA HIS A 94 6.99 3.41 13.40
C HIS A 94 8.22 3.95 12.67
N GLY A 95 8.79 5.04 13.15
CA GLY A 95 10.06 5.57 12.67
C GLY A 95 11.25 4.82 13.29
N ALA A 96 12.19 4.40 12.45
CA ALA A 96 13.44 3.77 12.85
C ALA A 96 14.64 4.32 12.06
N GLY A 97 15.86 4.07 12.53
CA GLY A 97 17.06 4.44 11.78
C GLY A 97 17.12 3.76 10.41
N CYS A 98 17.36 4.53 9.35
CA CYS A 98 17.37 4.00 7.99
C CYS A 98 18.51 2.99 7.75
N SER A 99 18.15 1.84 7.21
CA SER A 99 19.01 0.74 6.77
C SER A 99 18.83 0.51 5.28
N SER A 100 19.91 0.40 4.51
CA SER A 100 19.85 0.18 3.05
C SER A 100 19.33 -1.21 2.66
N SER A 101 19.37 -2.18 3.58
CA SER A 101 19.06 -3.58 3.30
C SER A 101 17.84 -4.12 4.04
N SER A 102 17.11 -3.29 4.79
CA SER A 102 15.93 -3.76 5.53
C SER A 102 14.68 -3.73 4.64
N PRO A 103 14.07 -4.87 4.31
CA PRO A 103 12.82 -4.87 3.56
C PRO A 103 11.64 -4.32 4.39
N SER A 104 11.78 -4.21 5.72
CA SER A 104 10.80 -3.57 6.63
C SER A 104 10.68 -2.07 6.47
N GLN A 105 11.67 -1.46 5.83
CA GLN A 105 11.75 -0.02 5.57
C GLN A 105 11.52 0.31 4.10
N GLN A 106 11.02 -0.66 3.34
CA GLN A 106 10.76 -0.56 1.92
C GLN A 106 9.26 -0.72 1.72
N PHE A 107 8.69 0.09 0.83
CA PHE A 107 7.27 0.09 0.51
C PHE A 107 7.05 0.21 -0.99
N ILE A 108 5.90 -0.26 -1.45
CA ILE A 108 5.50 -0.18 -2.86
C ILE A 108 4.25 0.68 -2.93
N PHE A 109 4.27 1.70 -3.78
CA PHE A 109 3.13 2.57 -4.03
C PHE A 109 2.41 2.09 -5.29
N ALA A 110 1.31 1.38 -5.10
CA ALA A 110 0.48 0.88 -6.19
C ALA A 110 -0.67 1.85 -6.45
N ARG A 111 -0.72 2.45 -7.64
CA ARG A 111 -1.82 3.33 -8.05
C ARG A 111 -3.09 2.49 -8.22
N GLU A 112 -4.17 2.90 -7.58
CA GLU A 112 -5.49 2.28 -7.59
C GLU A 112 -6.46 3.21 -8.33
N GLY A 113 -7.08 2.71 -9.40
CA GLY A 113 -8.08 3.45 -10.17
C GLY A 113 -7.56 4.76 -10.80
N ILE A 114 -8.49 5.61 -11.28
CA ILE A 114 -8.14 6.86 -11.98
C ILE A 114 -8.05 8.10 -11.07
N ASP A 115 -8.58 8.02 -9.85
CA ASP A 115 -8.72 9.16 -8.94
C ASP A 115 -7.44 9.55 -8.18
N GLY A 116 -6.32 8.90 -8.50
CA GLY A 116 -5.01 9.21 -7.91
C GLY A 116 -4.78 8.58 -6.54
N THR A 117 -5.60 7.60 -6.15
CA THR A 117 -5.38 6.84 -4.91
C THR A 117 -4.24 5.86 -5.06
N TYR A 118 -3.48 5.70 -4.00
CA TYR A 118 -2.42 4.71 -3.88
C TYR A 118 -2.73 3.75 -2.74
N ARG A 119 -2.42 2.48 -2.95
CA ARG A 119 -2.22 1.50 -1.88
C ARG A 119 -0.73 1.41 -1.58
N ILE A 120 -0.37 1.40 -0.31
CA ILE A 120 1.03 1.33 0.16
C ILE A 120 1.28 -0.06 0.72
N LEU A 121 2.02 -0.88 -0.01
CA LEU A 121 2.32 -2.27 0.35
C LEU A 121 3.64 -2.34 1.11
N SER A 122 3.73 -3.24 2.09
CA SER A 122 5.00 -3.56 2.78
C SER A 122 5.98 -4.23 1.82
N GLY A 123 7.26 -3.88 1.90
CA GLY A 123 8.34 -4.50 1.14
C GLY A 123 8.79 -5.86 1.71
N GLN A 124 8.48 -6.16 2.98
CA GLN A 124 8.74 -7.49 3.58
C GLN A 124 7.72 -8.52 3.13
N ASP A 125 6.46 -8.12 3.04
CA ASP A 125 5.34 -8.96 2.66
C ASP A 125 4.34 -8.13 1.88
N TRP A 126 4.36 -8.28 0.56
CA TRP A 126 3.56 -7.44 -0.34
C TRP A 126 2.06 -7.79 -0.27
N SER A 127 1.70 -8.84 0.48
CA SER A 127 0.30 -9.11 0.84
C SER A 127 -0.21 -8.22 1.95
N GLN A 128 0.66 -7.44 2.62
CA GLN A 128 0.30 -6.54 3.70
C GLN A 128 0.33 -5.08 3.23
N CYS A 129 -0.69 -4.33 3.60
CA CYS A 129 -0.89 -2.95 3.20
C CYS A 129 -1.08 -2.04 4.41
N TRP A 130 -0.67 -0.78 4.26
CA TRP A 130 -0.99 0.27 5.22
C TRP A 130 -2.51 0.39 5.33
N THR A 131 -2.99 0.31 6.57
CA THR A 131 -4.40 0.27 6.89
C THR A 131 -4.65 1.16 8.08
N ILE A 132 -5.66 2.01 7.93
CA ILE A 132 -6.22 2.81 9.01
C ILE A 132 -7.41 2.05 9.61
N PRO A 133 -7.64 2.09 10.93
CA PRO A 133 -8.86 1.53 11.48
C PRO A 133 -10.06 2.21 10.84
N VAL A 134 -11.04 1.42 10.40
CA VAL A 134 -12.33 1.97 9.98
C VAL A 134 -12.90 2.67 11.20
N VAL A 135 -12.94 4.00 11.18
CA VAL A 135 -13.59 4.78 12.23
C VAL A 135 -15.09 4.50 12.04
N PRO A 136 -15.74 3.70 12.90
CA PRO A 136 -17.19 3.67 12.89
C PRO A 136 -17.63 5.11 13.12
N SER A 137 -18.74 5.56 12.54
CA SER A 137 -19.33 6.84 12.94
C SER A 137 -19.52 6.80 14.46
N LEU A 138 -18.58 7.39 15.20
CA LEU A 138 -18.61 7.37 16.64
C LEU A 138 -19.86 8.18 17.03
N PRO A 139 -20.62 7.75 18.06
CA PRO A 139 -21.70 8.57 18.58
C PRO A 139 -21.18 9.97 18.88
N ASP A 140 -21.95 11.02 18.61
CA ASP A 140 -21.54 12.44 18.75
C ASP A 140 -20.93 12.83 20.12
N TRP A 141 -21.05 11.98 21.14
CA TRP A 141 -20.52 12.16 22.49
C TRP A 141 -19.16 11.49 22.75
N ASP A 142 -18.68 10.61 21.87
CA ASP A 142 -17.37 10.00 21.99
C ASP A 142 -16.36 10.85 21.20
N PRO A 143 -15.39 11.50 21.86
CA PRO A 143 -14.40 12.27 21.13
C PRO A 143 -13.61 11.34 20.21
N GLU A 144 -13.71 11.57 18.90
CA GLU A 144 -12.88 10.86 17.93
C GLU A 144 -11.41 10.89 18.40
N PRO A 145 -10.69 9.75 18.37
CA PRO A 145 -9.28 9.73 18.68
C PRO A 145 -8.53 10.80 17.90
N LEU A 146 -7.72 11.58 18.62
CA LEU A 146 -6.88 12.63 18.01
C LEU A 146 -5.85 12.06 17.03
N ALA A 147 -5.55 10.75 17.15
CA ALA A 147 -4.62 10.02 16.31
C ALA A 147 -5.02 8.55 16.20
N TYR A 148 -5.01 7.99 14.98
CA TYR A 148 -5.23 6.55 14.75
C TYR A 148 -3.96 5.90 14.24
N PRO A 149 -3.47 4.79 14.83
CA PRO A 149 -2.28 4.12 14.35
C PRO A 149 -2.48 3.55 12.94
N VAL A 150 -1.49 3.72 12.08
CA VAL A 150 -1.44 3.02 10.79
C VAL A 150 -0.81 1.65 11.03
N THR A 151 -1.49 0.61 10.55
CA THR A 151 -1.05 -0.77 10.71
C THR A 151 -0.92 -1.50 9.38
N LEU A 152 -0.19 -2.62 9.37
CA LEU A 152 -0.14 -3.57 8.27
C LEU A 152 -1.22 -4.64 8.46
N THR A 153 -2.13 -4.72 7.50
CA THR A 153 -3.13 -5.80 7.40
C THR A 153 -3.15 -6.36 5.98
N PRO A 154 -3.76 -7.54 5.74
CA PRO A 154 -3.89 -8.07 4.39
C PRO A 154 -4.48 -7.05 3.41
N CYS A 155 -3.81 -6.86 2.27
CA CYS A 155 -4.27 -5.97 1.21
C CYS A 155 -5.64 -6.42 0.70
N SER A 156 -6.51 -5.46 0.47
CA SER A 156 -7.87 -5.62 -0.03
C SER A 156 -8.21 -4.45 -0.95
N PHE A 157 -9.33 -4.56 -1.67
CA PHE A 157 -9.84 -3.45 -2.49
C PHE A 157 -10.58 -2.37 -1.69
N ASP A 158 -10.57 -2.45 -0.35
CA ASP A 158 -11.10 -1.39 0.49
C ASP A 158 -10.20 -0.15 0.46
N ILE A 159 -10.47 0.72 -0.50
CA ILE A 159 -9.81 2.01 -0.65
C ILE A 159 -10.18 3.01 0.44
N PHE A 160 -11.20 2.77 1.27
CA PHE A 160 -11.50 3.66 2.39
C PHE A 160 -10.47 3.47 3.52
N SER A 161 -10.19 2.23 3.93
CA SER A 161 -9.23 1.97 5.00
C SER A 161 -7.78 1.79 4.52
N GLN A 162 -7.55 1.46 3.24
CA GLN A 162 -6.21 1.17 2.70
C GLN A 162 -5.79 2.09 1.55
N GLY A 163 -6.59 3.10 1.22
CA GLY A 163 -6.30 4.08 0.19
C GLY A 163 -5.70 5.37 0.74
N PHE A 164 -4.67 5.87 0.07
CA PHE A 164 -4.01 7.13 0.38
C PHE A 164 -3.94 8.01 -0.86
N ILE A 165 -4.27 9.28 -0.73
CA ILE A 165 -4.04 10.29 -1.76
C ILE A 165 -2.70 10.96 -1.46
N ILE A 166 -1.82 11.04 -2.45
CA ILE A 166 -0.47 11.54 -2.28
C ILE A 166 -0.34 12.87 -2.99
N HIS A 167 0.00 13.91 -2.24
CA HIS A 167 0.14 15.27 -2.71
C HIS A 167 1.59 15.71 -2.60
N GLU A 168 2.12 16.36 -3.64
CA GLU A 168 3.39 17.09 -3.51
C GLU A 168 3.12 18.42 -2.78
N GLU A 169 3.87 18.71 -1.74
CA GLU A 169 3.71 19.96 -1.00
C GLU A 169 4.43 21.11 -1.72
N VAL A 170 3.70 22.20 -1.98
CA VAL A 170 4.25 23.45 -2.51
C VAL A 170 4.22 24.50 -1.40
N PRO A 171 5.35 25.17 -1.06
CA PRO A 171 6.60 25.27 -1.81
C PRO A 171 7.72 24.29 -1.40
N ARG A 172 7.45 23.30 -0.56
CA ARG A 172 8.46 22.33 -0.11
C ARG A 172 8.69 21.23 -1.14
N PHE A 173 9.23 21.61 -2.29
CA PHE A 173 9.54 20.71 -3.42
C PHE A 173 10.26 19.43 -2.95
N GLY A 174 9.71 18.28 -3.33
CA GLY A 174 10.24 16.97 -2.94
C GLY A 174 9.75 16.43 -1.59
N ALA A 175 8.90 17.16 -0.86
CA ALA A 175 8.16 16.64 0.28
C ALA A 175 6.72 16.28 -0.12
N TRP A 176 6.20 15.22 0.48
CA TRP A 176 4.92 14.60 0.14
C TRP A 176 4.03 14.54 1.37
N ILE A 177 2.74 14.80 1.17
CA ILE A 177 1.68 14.62 2.14
C ILE A 177 0.86 13.40 1.71
N LEU A 178 0.56 12.52 2.68
CA LEU A 178 -0.25 11.32 2.47
C LEU A 178 -1.59 11.51 3.20
N GLU A 179 -2.65 11.86 2.46
CA GLU A 179 -4.01 11.96 3.00
C GLU A 179 -4.69 10.59 3.01
N ALA A 180 -5.30 10.20 4.12
CA ALA A 180 -6.03 8.95 4.22
C ALA A 180 -7.41 9.08 3.56
N ARG A 181 -7.69 8.25 2.56
CA ARG A 181 -8.89 8.41 1.72
C ARG A 181 -10.21 8.27 2.48
N GLY A 182 -10.29 7.31 3.40
CA GLY A 182 -11.48 7.11 4.25
C GLY A 182 -11.58 8.07 5.44
N ALA A 183 -10.58 8.92 5.65
CA ALA A 183 -10.53 9.87 6.76
C ALA A 183 -10.26 11.29 6.23
N ARG A 184 -11.27 11.87 5.58
CA ARG A 184 -11.16 13.17 4.88
C ARG A 184 -10.52 14.25 5.75
N GLY A 185 -9.51 14.92 5.20
CA GLY A 185 -8.78 15.99 5.91
C GLY A 185 -7.90 15.48 7.05
N LYS A 186 -7.59 14.19 7.10
CA LYS A 186 -6.60 13.60 8.00
C LYS A 186 -5.42 13.02 7.22
N CYS A 187 -4.22 13.31 7.69
CA CYS A 187 -2.95 13.02 7.04
C CYS A 187 -2.12 12.05 7.88
N ALA A 188 -1.25 11.30 7.21
CA ALA A 188 -0.21 10.54 7.91
C ALA A 188 0.72 11.50 8.66
N ASP A 189 1.07 11.13 9.88
CA ASP A 189 1.84 11.93 10.83
C ASP A 189 2.71 11.01 11.67
N VAL A 190 3.90 11.47 12.05
CA VAL A 190 4.80 10.74 12.94
C VAL A 190 4.72 11.34 14.33
N VAL A 191 3.93 10.73 15.20
CA VAL A 191 3.73 11.17 16.58
C VAL A 191 4.46 10.23 17.53
N GLN A 192 5.43 10.76 18.27
CA GLN A 192 6.26 9.99 19.21
C GLN A 192 6.90 8.75 18.57
N GLY A 193 7.26 8.87 17.29
CA GLY A 193 7.87 7.79 16.51
C GLY A 193 6.88 6.76 15.97
N THR A 194 5.57 6.90 16.17
CA THR A 194 4.55 6.01 15.56
C THR A 194 3.91 6.70 14.37
N VAL A 195 3.65 5.96 13.29
CA VAL A 195 2.87 6.48 12.16
C VAL A 195 1.39 6.43 12.52
N VAL A 196 0.76 7.59 12.53
CA VAL A 196 -0.65 7.77 12.87
C VAL A 196 -1.35 8.63 11.81
N ILE A 197 -2.68 8.65 11.86
CA ILE A 197 -3.52 9.57 11.09
C ILE A 197 -4.06 10.65 12.04
N THR A 198 -3.72 11.91 11.77
CA THR A 198 -4.15 13.10 12.53
C THR A 198 -4.77 14.12 11.57
N PRO A 199 -5.54 15.12 12.04
CA PRO A 199 -5.98 16.22 11.18
C PRO A 199 -4.81 16.83 10.41
N CYS A 200 -4.97 17.07 9.10
CA CYS A 200 -3.92 17.68 8.29
C CYS A 200 -3.63 19.10 8.79
N ASP A 201 -2.43 19.31 9.33
CA ASP A 201 -1.94 20.60 9.83
C ASP A 201 -0.70 21.08 9.07
N TYR A 202 -0.18 20.24 8.16
CA TYR A 202 1.01 20.51 7.34
C TYR A 202 2.23 20.86 8.20
N SER A 203 2.30 20.32 9.41
CA SER A 203 3.49 20.35 10.23
C SER A 203 4.60 19.50 9.60
N VAL A 204 5.84 19.71 10.04
CA VAL A 204 6.99 18.93 9.54
C VAL A 204 6.79 17.42 9.73
N THR A 205 6.02 17.00 10.74
CA THR A 205 5.80 15.59 11.04
C THR A 205 4.83 14.88 10.11
N GLN A 206 4.09 15.64 9.32
CA GLN A 206 3.21 15.15 8.24
C GLN A 206 3.88 15.13 6.87
N HIS A 207 5.13 15.61 6.78
CA HIS A 207 5.89 15.63 5.53
C HIS A 207 6.75 14.38 5.41
N PHE A 208 6.72 13.77 4.23
CA PHE A 208 7.51 12.60 3.92
C PHE A 208 8.38 12.85 2.69
N ASN A 209 9.62 12.39 2.72
CA ASN A 209 10.43 12.30 1.51
C ASN A 209 10.28 10.89 0.94
N LEU A 210 9.92 10.81 -0.34
CA LEU A 210 9.73 9.58 -1.10
C LEU A 210 10.75 9.55 -2.26
N PRO A 211 11.99 9.10 -2.03
CA PRO A 211 13.04 9.18 -3.04
C PRO A 211 12.69 8.36 -4.28
N GLY A 212 12.74 9.02 -5.45
CA GLY A 212 12.40 8.39 -6.73
C GLY A 212 10.90 8.18 -6.96
N PHE A 213 10.02 8.65 -6.06
CA PHE A 213 8.60 8.74 -6.32
C PHE A 213 8.31 9.87 -7.31
N SER A 214 7.36 9.64 -8.20
CA SER A 214 6.80 10.64 -9.09
C SER A 214 5.33 10.32 -9.29
N LEU A 215 4.48 11.35 -9.31
CA LEU A 215 3.09 11.18 -9.71
C LEU A 215 3.05 10.78 -11.19
N SER A 216 2.46 9.62 -11.48
CA SER A 216 2.20 9.09 -12.82
C SER A 216 0.79 9.41 -13.29
#